data_AF-A0A9D2T9X0-F1
#
_entry.id   AF-A0A9D2T9X0-F1
#
_cell.length_a   1.000
_cell.length_b   1.000
_cell.length_c   1.000
_cell.angle_alpha   90.00
_cell.angle_beta   90.00
_cell.angle_gamma   90.00
#
_symmetry.space_group_name_H-M   'P 1'
#
loop_
_entity.id
_entity.type
_entity.pdbx_description
1 polymer ?
#
loop_
_entity_poly.entity_id
_entity_poly.type
_entity_poly.pdbx_seq_one_letter_code
_entity_poly.pdbx_strand_id
1 'polypeptide(L)'
;MFGYIMIDKPELKVKEFSRYKAYYCGLCRTLKEEYGFRGRMTLTYDMTFLVLFLTSLYEKDTEQLQSHCPLHPVKKIPMLQNEFSRYGAKMNILLAYFNFEDDWKDDKSVSGLAGMRLFGRKAKDICREYPRQAKVIQKQLKLLAACEEKGEEDIDLAAGIFGRLMEELFVYRADMWEETLRTFGFYLGKFIYIIDAWEDLPKDSKTGSYNPLKAVRRRCQKEEEYEEEVRQILLMMMAEATAAFEKLPCLLDAEILRNILYRGVWAKYEKVQKERQENKENHGK
;
A
#
# COMPACT_ATOMS: atom_id res chain seq x y z
N MET A 1 4.30 -6.99 0.19
CA MET A 1 3.01 -6.27 0.03
C MET A 1 3.01 -4.74 -0.01
N PHE A 2 3.96 -3.96 0.53
CA PHE A 2 3.89 -2.48 0.44
C PHE A 2 4.78 -1.92 -0.70
N GLY A 3 4.33 -0.85 -1.36
CA GLY A 3 5.13 -0.10 -2.34
C GLY A 3 4.71 -0.16 -3.80
N TYR A 4 3.48 -0.58 -4.11
CA TYR A 4 2.95 -0.58 -5.49
C TYR A 4 2.22 0.71 -5.84
N ILE A 5 1.77 1.48 -4.85
CA ILE A 5 1.17 2.79 -5.08
C ILE A 5 2.28 3.81 -5.30
N MET A 6 2.70 3.95 -6.56
CA MET A 6 3.75 4.89 -6.98
C MET A 6 3.19 5.99 -7.88
N ILE A 7 3.98 7.03 -8.11
CA ILE A 7 3.70 8.06 -9.13
C ILE A 7 4.38 7.70 -10.45
N ASP A 8 3.74 8.04 -11.56
CA ASP A 8 4.39 8.10 -12.87
C ASP A 8 4.99 9.51 -13.05
N LYS A 9 6.25 9.67 -12.62
CA LYS A 9 6.92 10.98 -12.53
C LYS A 9 7.02 11.73 -13.88
N PRO A 10 7.37 11.10 -15.02
CA PRO A 10 7.36 11.75 -16.34
C PRO A 10 6.04 12.46 -16.71
N GLU A 11 4.93 12.05 -16.10
CA GLU A 11 3.58 12.50 -16.45
C GLU A 11 2.97 13.46 -15.43
N LEU A 12 3.78 13.87 -14.45
CA LEU A 12 3.41 14.90 -13.50
C LEU A 12 4.03 16.23 -13.92
N LYS A 13 3.24 17.31 -13.85
CA LYS A 13 3.80 18.66 -13.92
C LYS A 13 4.73 18.86 -12.73
N VAL A 14 5.72 19.74 -12.90
CA VAL A 14 6.68 20.07 -11.83
C VAL A 14 6.00 20.48 -10.52
N LYS A 15 4.88 21.23 -10.62
CA LYS A 15 4.06 21.63 -9.46
C LYS A 15 3.43 20.42 -8.73
N GLU A 16 2.92 19.46 -9.48
CA GLU A 16 2.24 18.26 -8.97
C GLU A 16 3.25 17.34 -8.29
N PHE A 17 4.39 17.07 -8.96
CA PHE A 17 5.49 16.31 -8.37
C PHE A 17 6.03 16.96 -7.09
N SER A 18 6.23 18.29 -7.10
CA SER A 18 6.69 19.01 -5.91
C SER A 18 5.69 18.92 -4.76
N ARG A 19 4.39 18.96 -5.08
CA ARG A 19 3.30 18.85 -4.11
C ARG A 19 3.19 17.45 -3.52
N TYR A 20 3.24 16.39 -4.35
CA TYR A 20 3.33 15.00 -3.89
C TYR A 20 4.53 14.78 -2.96
N LYS A 21 5.72 15.26 -3.36
CA LYS A 21 6.93 15.17 -2.54
C LYS A 21 6.77 15.88 -1.19
N ALA A 22 6.04 17.00 -1.15
CA ALA A 22 5.78 17.72 0.08
C ALA A 22 4.88 16.94 1.05
N TYR A 23 3.86 16.21 0.58
CA TYR A 23 3.08 15.27 1.41
C TYR A 23 3.94 14.10 1.90
N TYR A 24 4.74 13.49 1.02
CA TYR A 24 5.66 12.40 1.40
C TYR A 24 6.62 12.84 2.52
N CYS A 25 7.22 14.02 2.37
CA CYS A 25 8.13 14.58 3.37
C CYS A 25 7.40 15.03 4.63
N GLY A 26 6.15 15.49 4.53
CA GLY A 26 5.28 15.78 5.66
C GLY A 26 4.94 14.53 6.49
N LEU A 27 4.60 13.41 5.85
CA LEU A 27 4.40 12.13 6.52
C LEU A 27 5.70 11.62 7.17
N CYS A 28 6.81 11.67 6.44
CA CYS A 28 8.15 11.33 6.95
C CYS A 28 8.52 12.10 8.22
N ARG A 29 8.16 13.39 8.26
CA ARG A 29 8.37 14.26 9.40
C ARG A 29 7.41 13.92 10.54
N THR A 30 6.13 13.73 10.26
CA THR A 30 5.12 13.32 11.25
C THR A 30 5.54 12.03 11.97
N LEU A 31 5.98 11.03 11.21
CA LEU A 31 6.51 9.77 11.75
C LEU A 31 7.72 9.99 12.67
N LYS A 32 8.60 10.93 12.32
CA LYS A 32 9.76 11.29 13.15
C LYS A 32 9.36 12.03 14.43
N GLU A 33 8.40 12.94 14.35
CA GLU A 33 7.94 13.75 15.47
C GLU A 33 7.19 12.91 16.51
N GLU A 34 6.32 11.99 16.05
CA GLU A 34 5.49 11.18 16.95
C GLU A 34 6.15 9.85 17.40
N TYR A 35 7.00 9.26 16.55
CA TYR A 35 7.54 7.90 16.75
C TYR A 35 9.07 7.82 16.58
N GLY A 36 9.75 8.96 16.47
CA GLY A 36 11.21 9.05 16.40
C GLY A 36 11.82 8.53 15.10
N PHE A 37 13.15 8.37 15.10
CA PHE A 37 13.90 7.94 13.92
C PHE A 37 13.42 6.60 13.35
N ARG A 38 13.05 5.65 14.22
CA ARG A 38 12.58 4.33 13.78
C ARG A 38 11.19 4.40 13.15
N GLY A 39 10.28 5.22 13.66
CA GLY A 39 9.01 5.49 13.00
C GLY A 39 9.22 6.05 11.59
N ARG A 40 10.17 6.98 11.43
CA ARG A 40 10.53 7.49 10.09
C ARG A 40 10.98 6.38 9.12
N MET A 41 11.66 5.34 9.60
CA MET A 41 12.10 4.21 8.76
C MET A 41 10.94 3.35 8.25
N THR A 42 9.75 3.47 8.84
CA THR A 42 8.55 2.74 8.40
C THR A 42 7.81 3.45 7.26
N LEU A 43 8.26 4.62 6.81
CA LEU A 43 7.59 5.41 5.78
C LEU A 43 7.29 4.60 4.50
N THR A 44 6.04 4.65 4.04
CA THR A 44 5.58 3.98 2.82
C THR A 44 4.92 4.97 1.86
N TYR A 45 4.99 4.65 0.55
CA TYR A 45 4.24 5.40 -0.46
C TYR A 45 2.73 5.18 -0.33
N ASP A 46 2.30 4.00 0.10
CA ASP A 46 0.89 3.68 0.29
C ASP A 46 0.24 4.60 1.34
N MET A 47 0.92 4.87 2.46
CA MET A 47 0.44 5.81 3.46
C MET A 47 0.53 7.26 2.98
N THR A 48 1.49 7.59 2.13
CA THR A 48 1.55 8.92 1.51
C THR A 48 0.34 9.14 0.60
N PHE A 49 -0.03 8.12 -0.18
CA PHE A 49 -1.23 8.16 -1.00
C PHE A 49 -2.49 8.26 -0.16
N LEU A 50 -2.63 7.47 0.92
CA LEU A 50 -3.75 7.58 1.85
C LEU A 50 -3.90 9.01 2.40
N VAL A 51 -2.79 9.63 2.83
CA VAL A 51 -2.76 11.01 3.32
C VAL A 51 -3.24 11.99 2.26
N LEU A 52 -2.68 11.89 1.04
CA LEU A 52 -3.05 12.74 -0.09
C LEU A 52 -4.53 12.59 -0.45
N PHE A 53 -5.00 11.34 -0.51
CA PHE A 53 -6.38 10.98 -0.86
C PHE A 53 -7.38 11.57 0.14
N LEU A 54 -7.17 11.33 1.44
CA LEU A 54 -8.08 11.83 2.47
C LEU A 54 -8.02 13.36 2.56
N THR A 55 -6.85 13.96 2.35
CA THR A 55 -6.73 15.43 2.27
C THR A 55 -7.55 15.99 1.13
N SER A 56 -7.53 15.33 -0.03
CA SER A 56 -8.31 15.71 -1.20
C SER A 56 -9.81 15.58 -0.94
N LEU A 57 -10.24 14.40 -0.48
CA LEU A 57 -11.66 14.08 -0.24
C LEU A 57 -12.32 15.02 0.78
N TYR A 58 -11.61 15.31 1.86
CA TYR A 58 -12.14 16.13 2.96
C TYR A 58 -11.72 17.60 2.89
N GLU A 59 -11.09 18.00 1.78
CA GLU A 59 -10.62 19.37 1.50
C GLU A 59 -9.88 20.01 2.69
N LYS A 60 -9.00 19.23 3.33
CA LYS A 60 -8.42 19.65 4.60
C LYS A 60 -7.31 20.69 4.41
N ASP A 61 -7.44 21.80 5.13
CA ASP A 61 -6.38 22.79 5.28
C ASP A 61 -5.07 22.13 5.72
N THR A 62 -4.01 22.45 4.99
CA THR A 62 -2.72 21.80 5.16
C THR A 62 -1.66 22.81 5.56
N GLU A 63 -0.99 22.52 6.67
CA GLU A 63 0.09 23.35 7.18
C GLU A 63 1.30 23.21 6.26
N GLN A 64 1.77 24.34 5.74
CA GLN A 64 2.95 24.40 4.91
C GLN A 64 4.17 24.71 5.78
N LEU A 65 5.11 23.77 5.80
CA LEU A 65 6.31 23.85 6.61
C LEU A 65 7.55 23.75 5.72
N GLN A 66 8.67 24.25 6.22
CA GLN A 66 9.98 24.08 5.59
C GLN A 66 10.97 23.52 6.60
N SER A 67 11.59 22.38 6.28
CA SER A 67 12.55 21.73 7.17
C SER A 67 13.67 21.04 6.40
N HIS A 68 14.78 20.77 7.08
CA HIS A 68 15.88 20.00 6.53
C HIS A 68 15.54 18.51 6.54
N CYS A 69 15.87 17.84 5.44
CA CYS A 69 15.80 16.39 5.33
C CYS A 69 17.21 15.83 5.41
N PRO A 70 17.47 14.68 6.07
CA PRO A 70 18.80 14.06 6.06
C PRO A 70 19.34 13.80 4.65
N LEU A 71 18.46 13.55 3.68
CA LEU A 71 18.82 13.39 2.25
C LEU A 71 19.06 14.72 1.53
N HIS A 72 18.64 15.83 2.13
CA HIS A 72 18.79 17.18 1.58
C HIS A 72 19.25 18.13 2.72
N PRO A 73 20.48 17.95 3.25
CA PRO A 73 20.91 18.66 4.46
C PRO A 73 21.11 20.16 4.24
N VAL A 74 21.37 20.60 3.01
CA VAL A 74 21.70 22.00 2.69
C VAL A 74 20.45 22.86 2.48
N LYS A 75 19.43 22.35 1.79
CA LYS A 75 18.24 23.12 1.43
C LYS A 75 17.05 22.66 2.26
N LYS A 76 16.30 23.61 2.84
CA LYS A 76 14.99 23.31 3.39
C LYS A 76 14.07 22.86 2.26
N ILE A 77 13.31 21.80 2.51
CA ILE A 77 12.32 21.28 1.58
C ILE A 77 10.91 21.59 2.10
N PRO A 78 9.94 21.88 1.20
CA PRO A 78 8.55 22.05 1.60
C PRO A 78 7.97 20.75 2.13
N MET A 79 7.13 20.85 3.14
CA MET A 79 6.44 19.75 3.79
C MET A 79 4.99 20.14 4.03
N LEU A 80 4.07 19.21 3.78
CA LEU A 80 2.65 19.38 3.96
C LEU A 80 2.16 18.43 5.06
N GLN A 81 1.68 18.98 6.16
CA GLN A 81 1.16 18.21 7.29
C GLN A 81 -0.27 18.65 7.63
N ASN A 82 -1.11 17.67 7.94
CA ASN A 82 -2.46 17.90 8.46
C ASN A 82 -2.87 16.72 9.35
N GLU A 83 -4.15 16.65 9.73
CA GLU A 83 -4.66 15.55 10.55
C GLU A 83 -4.50 14.18 9.88
N PHE A 84 -4.61 14.12 8.55
CA PHE A 84 -4.43 12.88 7.81
C PHE A 84 -2.99 12.42 7.82
N SER A 85 -2.01 13.33 7.84
CA SER A 85 -0.60 12.96 8.04
C SER A 85 -0.38 12.23 9.37
N ARG A 86 -1.07 12.67 10.44
CA ARG A 86 -1.04 12.00 11.75
C ARG A 86 -1.78 10.67 11.73
N TYR A 87 -2.96 10.63 11.10
CA TYR A 87 -3.71 9.39 10.92
C TYR A 87 -2.90 8.34 10.14
N GLY A 88 -2.32 8.72 8.99
CA GLY A 88 -1.47 7.86 8.17
C GLY A 88 -0.24 7.38 8.95
N ALA A 89 0.39 8.23 9.77
CA ALA A 89 1.49 7.81 10.64
C ALA A 89 1.03 6.75 11.67
N LYS A 90 -0.13 6.93 12.31
CA LYS A 90 -0.70 5.96 13.25
C LYS A 90 -1.01 4.62 12.58
N MET A 91 -1.68 4.65 11.43
CA MET A 91 -1.99 3.43 10.66
C MET A 91 -0.73 2.69 10.21
N ASN A 92 0.28 3.44 9.76
CA ASN A 92 1.57 2.87 9.37
C ASN A 92 2.28 2.15 10.53
N ILE A 93 2.31 2.79 11.71
CA ILE A 93 2.89 2.19 12.92
C ILE A 93 2.08 0.98 13.39
N LEU A 94 0.76 1.03 13.26
CA LEU A 94 -0.12 -0.08 13.64
C LEU A 94 0.12 -1.31 12.75
N LEU A 95 0.22 -1.12 11.43
CA LEU A 95 0.55 -2.19 10.48
C LEU A 95 1.95 -2.75 10.74
N ALA A 96 2.95 -1.87 10.89
CA ALA A 96 4.31 -2.30 11.21
C ALA A 96 4.37 -3.11 12.52
N TYR A 97 3.62 -2.68 13.54
CA TYR A 97 3.55 -3.38 14.82
C TYR A 97 2.94 -4.78 14.67
N PHE A 98 1.82 -4.92 13.97
CA PHE A 98 1.19 -6.23 13.79
C PHE A 98 2.03 -7.17 12.92
N ASN A 99 2.71 -6.67 11.89
CA ASN A 99 3.65 -7.48 11.12
C ASN A 99 4.79 -8.02 12.02
N PHE A 100 5.37 -7.17 12.88
CA PHE A 100 6.38 -7.65 13.84
C PHE A 100 5.84 -8.60 14.91
N GLU A 101 4.56 -8.47 15.28
CA GLU A 101 3.90 -9.39 16.20
C GLU A 101 3.75 -10.78 15.58
N ASP A 102 3.46 -10.83 14.28
CA ASP A 102 3.37 -12.06 13.47
C ASP A 102 4.75 -12.73 13.32
N ASP A 103 5.75 -11.97 12.84
CA ASP A 103 7.15 -12.43 12.69
C ASP A 103 7.74 -13.00 13.99
N TRP A 104 7.28 -12.51 15.14
CA TRP A 104 7.71 -13.02 16.45
C TRP A 104 7.00 -14.31 16.84
N LYS A 105 5.71 -14.44 16.53
CA LYS A 105 4.93 -15.64 16.85
C LYS A 105 5.36 -16.83 16.00
N ASP A 106 5.67 -16.59 14.73
CA ASP A 106 5.96 -17.66 13.77
C ASP A 106 7.42 -18.08 13.82
N ASP A 107 8.36 -17.12 13.77
CA ASP A 107 9.79 -17.40 13.64
C ASP A 107 10.63 -17.09 14.89
N LYS A 108 10.02 -16.56 15.97
CA LYS A 108 10.74 -16.00 17.15
C LYS A 108 11.88 -15.07 16.76
N SER A 109 11.66 -14.26 15.71
CA SER A 109 12.71 -13.39 15.15
C SER A 109 13.13 -12.27 16.12
N VAL A 110 14.44 -12.03 16.23
CA VAL A 110 14.98 -10.97 17.12
C VAL A 110 14.48 -9.57 16.70
N SER A 111 14.26 -9.37 15.41
CA SER A 111 13.63 -8.16 14.83
C SER A 111 12.19 -7.98 15.30
N GLY A 112 11.37 -9.02 15.31
CA GLY A 112 9.98 -8.99 15.80
C GLY A 112 9.91 -8.56 17.26
N LEU A 113 10.74 -9.15 18.13
CA LEU A 113 10.78 -8.79 19.56
C LEU A 113 11.26 -7.35 19.82
N ALA A 114 12.23 -6.87 19.04
CA ALA A 114 12.69 -5.48 19.14
C ALA A 114 11.62 -4.49 18.66
N GLY A 115 10.90 -4.80 17.58
CA GLY A 115 9.78 -4.01 17.07
C GLY A 115 8.61 -3.94 18.06
N MET A 116 8.22 -5.08 18.62
CA MET A 116 7.15 -5.17 19.63
C MET A 116 7.46 -4.35 20.90
N ARG A 117 8.70 -4.39 21.40
CA ARG A 117 9.10 -3.60 22.58
C ARG A 117 9.11 -2.10 22.30
N LEU A 118 9.52 -1.70 21.11
CA LEU A 118 9.66 -0.30 20.73
C LEU A 118 8.30 0.36 20.49
N PHE A 119 7.44 -0.26 19.68
CA PHE A 119 6.16 0.32 19.29
C PHE A 119 5.01 -0.13 20.19
N GLY A 120 5.17 -1.16 21.03
CA GLY A 120 4.06 -1.79 21.74
C GLY A 120 3.20 -0.86 22.60
N ARG A 121 3.80 0.12 23.30
CA ARG A 121 3.01 1.10 24.08
C ARG A 121 2.21 2.02 23.15
N LYS A 122 2.85 2.54 22.11
CA LYS A 122 2.22 3.43 21.13
C LYS A 122 1.14 2.71 20.31
N ALA A 123 1.41 1.48 19.87
CA ALA A 123 0.45 0.64 19.17
C ALA A 123 -0.79 0.37 20.05
N LYS A 124 -0.60 0.09 21.35
CA LYS A 124 -1.73 -0.05 22.29
C LYS A 124 -2.55 1.23 22.41
N ASP A 125 -1.91 2.39 22.46
CA ASP A 125 -2.61 3.68 22.49
C ASP A 125 -3.38 3.91 21.18
N ILE A 126 -2.78 3.59 20.02
CA ILE A 126 -3.44 3.65 18.71
C ILE A 126 -4.63 2.69 18.63
N CYS A 127 -4.52 1.45 19.15
CA CYS A 127 -5.63 0.50 19.20
C CYS A 127 -6.80 1.00 20.05
N ARG A 128 -6.55 1.82 21.07
CA ARG A 128 -7.60 2.44 21.89
C ARG A 128 -8.27 3.61 21.17
N GLU A 129 -7.50 4.37 20.40
CA GLU A 129 -8.00 5.51 19.61
C GLU A 129 -8.76 5.06 18.36
N TYR A 130 -8.29 4.00 17.68
CA TYR A 130 -8.86 3.44 16.45
C TYR A 130 -9.23 1.96 16.61
N PRO A 131 -10.20 1.64 17.50
CA PRO A 131 -10.54 0.25 17.81
C PRO A 131 -11.14 -0.49 16.61
N ARG A 132 -11.85 0.21 15.72
CA ARG A 132 -12.44 -0.38 14.50
C ARG A 132 -11.34 -0.86 13.55
N GLN A 133 -10.42 0.04 13.19
CA GLN A 133 -9.28 -0.26 12.33
C GLN A 133 -8.40 -1.35 12.95
N ALA A 134 -8.01 -1.21 14.22
CA ALA A 134 -7.12 -2.18 14.87
C ALA A 134 -7.72 -3.60 14.91
N LYS A 135 -9.03 -3.72 15.21
CA LYS A 135 -9.71 -5.01 15.24
C LYS A 135 -9.75 -5.67 13.86
N VAL A 136 -10.06 -4.90 12.81
CA VAL A 136 -10.13 -5.43 11.45
C VAL A 136 -8.73 -5.81 10.96
N ILE A 137 -7.75 -4.93 11.08
CA ILE A 137 -6.37 -5.20 10.65
C ILE A 137 -5.86 -6.49 11.31
N GLN A 138 -5.95 -6.60 12.64
CA GLN A 138 -5.49 -7.79 13.34
C GLN A 138 -6.27 -9.06 12.92
N LYS A 139 -7.59 -8.95 12.70
CA LYS A 139 -8.39 -10.08 12.23
C LYS A 139 -7.98 -10.51 10.82
N GLN A 140 -7.82 -9.57 9.89
CA GLN A 140 -7.50 -9.89 8.50
C GLN A 140 -6.09 -10.46 8.36
N LEU A 141 -5.09 -9.93 9.10
CA LEU A 141 -3.74 -10.51 9.12
C LEU A 141 -3.76 -11.97 9.59
N LYS A 142 -4.50 -12.30 10.67
CA LYS A 142 -4.67 -13.69 11.11
C LYS A 142 -5.37 -14.57 10.09
N LEU A 143 -6.36 -14.04 9.38
CA LEU A 143 -7.05 -14.77 8.32
C LEU A 143 -6.13 -14.99 7.11
N LEU A 144 -5.26 -14.03 6.77
CA LEU A 144 -4.23 -14.20 5.75
C LEU A 144 -3.26 -15.31 6.14
N ALA A 145 -2.66 -15.26 7.33
CA ALA A 145 -1.76 -16.33 7.80
C ALA A 145 -2.42 -17.72 7.73
N ALA A 146 -3.68 -17.84 8.19
CA ALA A 146 -4.43 -19.09 8.10
C ALA A 146 -4.78 -19.51 6.65
N CYS A 147 -4.89 -18.55 5.73
CA CYS A 147 -5.09 -18.78 4.30
C CYS A 147 -3.82 -19.37 3.68
N GLU A 148 -2.66 -18.83 4.03
CA GLU A 148 -1.34 -19.28 3.59
C GLU A 148 -1.02 -20.69 4.13
N GLU A 149 -1.26 -20.94 5.42
CA GLU A 149 -1.06 -22.24 6.06
C GLU A 149 -1.88 -23.36 5.42
N LYS A 150 -3.12 -23.05 5.00
CA LYS A 150 -4.02 -24.01 4.33
C LYS A 150 -3.67 -24.24 2.86
N GLY A 151 -2.79 -23.43 2.29
CA GLY A 151 -2.51 -23.47 0.86
C GLY A 151 -3.72 -23.09 0.01
N GLU A 152 -4.51 -22.11 0.46
CA GLU A 152 -5.74 -21.69 -0.24
C GLU A 152 -5.45 -21.27 -1.70
N GLU A 153 -6.23 -21.81 -2.63
CA GLU A 153 -6.00 -21.63 -4.07
C GLU A 153 -6.93 -20.57 -4.68
N ASP A 154 -7.96 -20.15 -3.95
CA ASP A 154 -8.84 -19.06 -4.36
C ASP A 154 -8.17 -17.70 -4.16
N ILE A 155 -7.69 -17.13 -5.25
CA ILE A 155 -7.08 -15.80 -5.29
C ILE A 155 -8.06 -14.72 -4.85
N ASP A 156 -9.35 -14.83 -5.19
CA ASP A 156 -10.33 -13.81 -4.83
C ASP A 156 -10.54 -13.77 -3.32
N LEU A 157 -10.58 -14.96 -2.69
CA LEU A 157 -10.64 -15.10 -1.25
C LEU A 157 -9.41 -14.49 -0.57
N ALA A 158 -8.21 -14.91 -0.98
CA ALA A 158 -6.96 -14.44 -0.38
C ALA A 158 -6.79 -12.91 -0.54
N ALA A 159 -6.97 -12.41 -1.77
CA ALA A 159 -6.93 -10.99 -2.06
C ALA A 159 -8.03 -10.21 -1.33
N GLY A 160 -9.22 -10.79 -1.19
CA GLY A 160 -10.35 -10.19 -0.49
C GLY A 160 -10.10 -10.00 1.01
N ILE A 161 -9.34 -10.89 1.65
CA ILE A 161 -8.94 -10.71 3.05
C ILE A 161 -8.06 -9.46 3.19
N PHE A 162 -7.05 -9.29 2.33
CA PHE A 162 -6.24 -8.08 2.31
C PHE A 162 -7.02 -6.83 1.88
N GLY A 163 -7.95 -6.96 0.93
CA GLY A 163 -8.89 -5.92 0.53
C GLY A 163 -9.67 -5.37 1.73
N ARG A 164 -10.21 -6.24 2.59
CA ARG A 164 -10.92 -5.83 3.81
C ARG A 164 -10.04 -5.14 4.84
N LEU A 165 -8.73 -5.38 4.82
CA LEU A 165 -7.78 -4.64 5.64
C LEU A 165 -7.63 -3.22 5.07
N MET A 166 -7.40 -3.11 3.76
CA MET A 166 -7.20 -1.84 3.07
C MET A 166 -8.43 -0.94 3.09
N GLU A 167 -9.63 -1.49 2.88
CA GLU A 167 -10.89 -0.74 2.94
C GLU A 167 -11.01 0.01 4.27
N GLU A 168 -10.64 -0.65 5.37
CA GLU A 168 -10.80 -0.12 6.71
C GLU A 168 -9.78 1.00 7.01
N LEU A 169 -8.61 0.96 6.37
CA LEU A 169 -7.63 2.05 6.43
C LEU A 169 -8.15 3.32 5.75
N PHE A 170 -8.89 3.19 4.64
CA PHE A 170 -9.44 4.32 3.90
C PHE A 170 -10.64 4.97 4.60
N VAL A 171 -11.41 4.22 5.40
CA VAL A 171 -12.49 4.80 6.20
C VAL A 171 -11.93 5.51 7.45
N TYR A 172 -11.52 6.77 7.30
CA TYR A 172 -11.09 7.60 8.42
C TYR A 172 -12.21 7.84 9.46
N ARG A 173 -13.42 8.13 8.98
CA ARG A 173 -14.62 8.37 9.81
C ARG A 173 -15.85 7.78 9.12
N ALA A 174 -16.87 7.46 9.92
CA ALA A 174 -18.15 6.97 9.42
C ALA A 174 -19.02 8.15 8.97
N ASP A 175 -19.05 8.42 7.67
CA ASP A 175 -19.87 9.47 7.07
C ASP A 175 -20.41 9.03 5.69
N MET A 176 -20.95 9.98 4.92
CA MET A 176 -21.54 9.74 3.60
C MET A 176 -20.59 9.11 2.58
N TRP A 177 -19.27 9.15 2.81
CA TRP A 177 -18.28 8.55 1.91
C TRP A 177 -17.89 7.14 2.30
N GLU A 178 -18.33 6.63 3.45
CA GLU A 178 -17.88 5.35 3.99
C GLU A 178 -18.04 4.20 3.00
N GLU A 179 -19.22 4.04 2.38
CA GLU A 179 -19.49 2.94 1.45
C GLU A 179 -18.58 3.00 0.21
N THR A 180 -18.40 4.19 -0.35
CA THR A 180 -17.52 4.42 -1.51
C THR A 180 -16.05 4.21 -1.15
N LEU A 181 -15.63 4.66 0.04
CA LEU A 181 -14.27 4.45 0.57
C LEU A 181 -13.98 2.96 0.80
N ARG A 182 -14.98 2.22 1.31
CA ARG A 182 -14.85 0.76 1.49
C ARG A 182 -14.66 0.07 0.16
N THR A 183 -15.53 0.38 -0.81
CA THR A 183 -15.42 -0.15 -2.17
C THR A 183 -14.04 0.15 -2.77
N PHE A 184 -13.63 1.42 -2.72
CA PHE A 184 -12.32 1.85 -3.21
C PHE A 184 -11.17 1.06 -2.57
N GLY A 185 -11.08 1.06 -1.24
CA GLY A 185 -9.97 0.43 -0.53
C GLY A 185 -9.97 -1.10 -0.65
N PHE A 186 -11.15 -1.73 -0.75
CA PHE A 186 -11.28 -3.17 -0.95
C PHE A 186 -10.64 -3.60 -2.27
N TYR A 187 -11.03 -2.98 -3.38
CA TYR A 187 -10.52 -3.34 -4.70
C TYR A 187 -9.07 -2.90 -4.91
N LEU A 188 -8.67 -1.74 -4.40
CA LEU A 188 -7.27 -1.32 -4.41
C LEU A 188 -6.40 -2.31 -3.61
N GLY A 189 -6.89 -2.77 -2.45
CA GLY A 189 -6.19 -3.79 -1.67
C GLY A 189 -6.05 -5.11 -2.42
N LYS A 190 -7.11 -5.58 -3.09
CA LYS A 190 -7.04 -6.78 -3.93
C LYS A 190 -5.99 -6.63 -5.03
N PHE A 191 -5.95 -5.50 -5.71
CA PHE A 191 -4.92 -5.21 -6.71
C PHE A 191 -3.51 -5.34 -6.11
N ILE A 192 -3.25 -4.69 -4.97
CA ILE A 192 -1.93 -4.69 -4.32
C ILE A 192 -1.52 -6.11 -3.90
N TYR A 193 -2.45 -6.90 -3.39
CA TYR A 193 -2.20 -8.30 -3.02
C TYR A 193 -1.81 -9.14 -4.25
N ILE A 194 -2.56 -9.02 -5.34
CA ILE A 194 -2.37 -9.83 -6.54
C ILE A 194 -1.08 -9.46 -7.26
N ILE A 195 -0.74 -8.16 -7.36
CA ILE A 195 0.49 -7.73 -8.03
C ILE A 195 1.75 -8.12 -7.23
N ASP A 196 1.68 -8.12 -5.90
CA ASP A 196 2.75 -8.62 -5.02
C ASP A 196 2.95 -10.12 -5.22
N ALA A 197 1.86 -10.89 -5.19
CA ALA A 197 1.90 -12.32 -5.49
C ALA A 197 2.44 -12.61 -6.90
N TRP A 198 2.10 -11.80 -7.91
CA TRP A 198 2.58 -11.99 -9.28
C TRP A 198 4.08 -11.75 -9.41
N GLU A 199 4.60 -10.75 -8.71
CA GLU A 199 6.03 -10.45 -8.70
C GLU A 199 6.83 -11.51 -7.96
N ASP A 200 6.31 -12.01 -6.82
CA ASP A 200 6.98 -13.00 -6.00
C ASP A 200 6.83 -14.44 -6.51
N LEU A 201 5.90 -14.72 -7.42
CA LEU A 201 5.65 -16.07 -7.95
C LEU A 201 6.91 -16.83 -8.41
N PRO A 202 7.87 -16.24 -9.15
CA PRO A 202 9.09 -16.94 -9.55
C PRO A 202 9.97 -17.35 -8.37
N LYS A 203 9.97 -16.57 -7.29
CA LYS A 203 10.70 -16.86 -6.06
C LYS A 203 9.97 -17.92 -5.24
N ASP A 204 8.66 -17.76 -5.04
CA ASP A 204 7.83 -18.68 -4.25
C ASP A 204 7.73 -20.07 -4.89
N SER A 205 7.83 -20.14 -6.21
CA SER A 205 7.90 -21.41 -6.94
C SER A 205 9.22 -22.14 -6.69
N LYS A 206 10.34 -21.42 -6.48
CA LYS A 206 11.66 -22.01 -6.19
C LYS A 206 11.79 -22.44 -4.74
N THR A 207 11.25 -21.66 -3.81
CA THR A 207 11.35 -21.94 -2.36
C THR A 207 10.26 -22.87 -1.85
N GLY A 208 9.22 -23.12 -2.66
CA GLY A 208 8.04 -23.87 -2.22
C GLY A 208 7.08 -23.06 -1.35
N SER A 209 7.32 -21.76 -1.17
CA SER A 209 6.48 -20.85 -0.38
C SER A 209 5.06 -20.75 -0.95
N TYR A 210 4.09 -20.40 -0.11
CA TYR A 210 2.72 -20.19 -0.55
C TYR A 210 2.65 -19.06 -1.58
N ASN A 211 1.85 -19.25 -2.64
CA ASN A 211 1.49 -18.19 -3.58
C ASN A 211 0.17 -18.56 -4.28
N PRO A 212 -0.87 -17.73 -4.20
CA PRO A 212 -2.20 -18.05 -4.71
C PRO A 212 -2.25 -18.12 -6.24
N LEU A 213 -1.33 -17.45 -6.95
CA LEU A 213 -1.27 -17.48 -8.41
C LEU A 213 -0.71 -18.78 -8.99
N LYS A 214 -0.17 -19.68 -8.15
CA LYS A 214 0.22 -21.04 -8.58
C LYS A 214 -0.97 -21.79 -9.18
N ALA A 215 -2.17 -21.59 -8.65
CA ALA A 215 -3.37 -22.24 -9.14
C ALA A 215 -3.74 -21.78 -10.56
N VAL A 216 -3.68 -20.46 -10.82
CA VAL A 216 -3.89 -19.90 -12.16
C VAL A 216 -2.79 -20.38 -13.11
N ARG A 217 -1.52 -20.32 -12.69
CA ARG A 217 -0.39 -20.78 -13.50
C ARG A 217 -0.52 -22.24 -13.96
N ARG A 218 -1.08 -23.12 -13.13
CA ARG A 218 -1.34 -24.54 -13.48
C ARG A 218 -2.46 -24.74 -14.48
N ARG A 219 -3.40 -23.80 -14.59
CA ARG A 219 -4.53 -23.87 -15.55
C ARG A 219 -4.13 -23.40 -16.94
N CYS A 220 -3.18 -22.48 -17.04
CA CYS A 220 -2.68 -21.95 -18.30
C CYS A 220 -1.62 -22.90 -18.91
N GLN A 221 -1.72 -23.16 -20.21
CA GLN A 221 -0.75 -23.99 -20.92
C GLN A 221 0.50 -23.22 -21.31
N LYS A 222 0.34 -21.92 -21.62
CA LYS A 222 1.40 -21.04 -22.09
C LYS A 222 1.63 -19.90 -21.11
N GLU A 223 2.84 -19.34 -21.14
CA GLU A 223 3.18 -18.17 -20.32
C GLU A 223 2.33 -16.96 -20.72
N GLU A 224 2.11 -16.77 -22.03
CA GLU A 224 1.35 -15.63 -22.55
C GLU A 224 -0.12 -15.66 -22.09
N GLU A 225 -0.70 -16.85 -21.98
CA GLU A 225 -2.06 -17.05 -21.46
C GLU A 225 -2.15 -16.69 -19.97
N TYR A 226 -1.17 -17.13 -19.18
CA TYR A 226 -1.06 -16.80 -17.76
C TYR A 226 -0.92 -15.29 -17.53
N GLU A 227 -0.01 -14.64 -18.27
CA GLU A 227 0.23 -13.20 -18.14
C GLU A 227 -1.03 -12.40 -18.51
N GLU A 228 -1.74 -12.81 -19.56
CA GLU A 228 -2.99 -12.17 -19.95
C GLU A 228 -4.09 -12.37 -18.89
N GLU A 229 -4.23 -13.57 -18.33
CA GLU A 229 -5.21 -13.85 -17.27
C GLU A 229 -4.96 -12.99 -16.02
N VAL A 230 -3.71 -12.92 -15.55
CA VAL A 230 -3.35 -12.06 -14.41
C VAL A 230 -3.57 -10.59 -14.73
N ARG A 231 -3.22 -10.14 -15.94
CA ARG A 231 -3.46 -8.76 -16.38
C ARG A 231 -4.95 -8.41 -16.34
N GLN A 232 -5.82 -9.31 -16.79
CA GLN A 232 -7.27 -9.10 -16.76
C GLN A 232 -7.79 -9.01 -15.32
N ILE A 233 -7.34 -9.88 -14.42
CA ILE A 233 -7.71 -9.82 -13.00
C ILE A 233 -7.29 -8.47 -12.39
N LEU A 234 -6.04 -8.05 -12.60
CA LEU A 234 -5.55 -6.75 -12.11
C LEU A 234 -6.35 -5.58 -12.66
N LEU A 235 -6.69 -5.61 -13.95
CA LEU A 235 -7.52 -4.59 -14.59
C LEU A 235 -8.91 -4.53 -13.97
N MET A 236 -9.55 -5.67 -13.72
CA MET A 236 -10.85 -5.72 -13.06
C MET A 236 -10.80 -5.09 -11.66
N MET A 237 -9.76 -5.38 -10.87
CA MET A 237 -9.61 -4.78 -9.54
C MET A 237 -9.42 -3.26 -9.62
N MET A 238 -8.56 -2.78 -10.53
CA MET A 238 -8.36 -1.34 -10.69
C MET A 238 -9.57 -0.63 -11.30
N ALA A 239 -10.35 -1.29 -12.16
CA ALA A 239 -11.56 -0.73 -12.73
C ALA A 239 -12.60 -0.44 -11.64
N GLU A 240 -12.82 -1.39 -10.72
CA GLU A 240 -13.75 -1.19 -9.60
C GLU A 240 -13.24 -0.14 -8.62
N ALA A 241 -11.94 -0.14 -8.30
CA ALA A 241 -11.34 0.88 -7.44
C ALA A 241 -11.47 2.29 -8.07
N THR A 242 -11.13 2.45 -9.34
CA THR A 242 -11.21 3.76 -10.02
C THR A 242 -12.66 4.21 -10.23
N ALA A 243 -13.59 3.29 -10.50
CA ALA A 243 -15.02 3.60 -10.58
C ALA A 243 -15.58 4.11 -9.23
N ALA A 244 -15.10 3.59 -8.10
CA ALA A 244 -15.44 4.14 -6.79
C ALA A 244 -14.78 5.51 -6.55
N PHE A 245 -13.50 5.66 -6.94
CA PHE A 245 -12.77 6.93 -6.81
C PHE A 245 -13.43 8.08 -7.57
N GLU A 246 -13.85 7.89 -8.81
CA GLU A 246 -14.44 8.97 -9.63
C GLU A 246 -15.83 9.42 -9.13
N LYS A 247 -16.44 8.70 -8.18
CA LYS A 247 -17.68 9.13 -7.49
C LYS A 247 -17.39 10.08 -6.30
N LEU A 248 -16.14 10.15 -5.85
CA LEU A 248 -15.74 10.96 -4.71
C LEU A 248 -15.37 12.39 -5.15
N PRO A 249 -15.68 13.43 -4.36
CA PRO A 249 -15.38 14.82 -4.68
C PRO A 249 -13.90 15.17 -4.41
N CYS A 250 -12.97 14.35 -4.90
CA CYS A 250 -11.52 14.54 -4.74
C CYS A 250 -11.01 15.62 -5.71
N LEU A 251 -11.33 16.90 -5.46
CA LEU A 251 -10.99 18.01 -6.36
C LEU A 251 -9.55 18.51 -6.15
N LEU A 252 -9.11 18.61 -4.90
CA LEU A 252 -7.73 19.01 -4.60
C LEU A 252 -6.77 17.90 -5.02
N ASP A 253 -5.70 18.23 -5.73
CA ASP A 253 -4.68 17.24 -6.12
C ASP A 253 -5.21 16.06 -6.97
N ALA A 254 -6.36 16.23 -7.63
CA ALA A 254 -6.99 15.20 -8.45
C ALA A 254 -6.03 14.62 -9.50
N GLU A 255 -5.24 15.47 -10.17
CA GLU A 255 -4.26 15.05 -11.17
C GLU A 255 -3.18 14.12 -10.60
N ILE A 256 -2.77 14.33 -9.33
CA ILE A 256 -1.79 13.45 -8.66
C ILE A 256 -2.45 12.11 -8.34
N LEU A 257 -3.68 12.13 -7.82
CA LEU A 257 -4.43 10.92 -7.50
C LEU A 257 -4.70 10.07 -8.75
N ARG A 258 -5.13 10.72 -9.85
CA ARG A 258 -5.34 10.07 -11.15
C ARG A 258 -4.04 9.54 -11.74
N ASN A 259 -2.95 10.29 -11.67
CA ASN A 259 -1.63 9.80 -12.11
C ASN A 259 -1.25 8.49 -11.40
N ILE A 260 -1.43 8.44 -10.08
CA ILE A 260 -1.15 7.25 -9.29
C ILE A 260 -2.06 6.09 -9.73
N LEU A 261 -3.39 6.31 -9.76
CA LEU A 261 -4.38 5.25 -9.99
C LEU A 261 -4.41 4.72 -11.42
N TYR A 262 -4.18 5.56 -12.42
CA TYR A 262 -4.29 5.14 -13.83
C TYR A 262 -2.95 4.77 -14.47
N ARG A 263 -1.82 5.19 -13.88
CA ARG A 263 -0.49 4.95 -14.46
C ARG A 263 0.53 4.44 -13.44
N GLY A 264 0.64 5.13 -12.32
CA GLY A 264 1.67 4.86 -11.33
C GLY A 264 1.62 3.46 -10.74
N VAL A 265 0.43 2.92 -10.50
CA VAL A 265 0.23 1.53 -10.04
C VAL A 265 0.69 0.47 -11.05
N TRP A 266 0.75 0.81 -12.36
CA TRP A 266 1.20 -0.09 -13.43
C TRP A 266 2.71 -0.01 -13.69
N ALA A 267 3.39 1.03 -13.20
CA ALA A 267 4.79 1.29 -13.51
C ALA A 267 5.72 0.09 -13.19
N LYS A 268 5.44 -0.62 -12.09
CA LYS A 268 6.24 -1.80 -11.70
C LYS A 268 5.94 -3.00 -12.61
N TYR A 269 4.66 -3.23 -12.91
CA TYR A 269 4.21 -4.29 -13.81
C TYR A 269 4.83 -4.12 -15.21
N GLU A 270 4.73 -2.92 -15.78
CA GLU A 270 5.29 -2.60 -17.10
C GLU A 270 6.81 -2.76 -17.14
N LYS A 271 7.51 -2.31 -16.09
CA LYS A 271 8.97 -2.49 -15.99
C LYS A 271 9.36 -3.96 -16.00
N VAL A 272 8.72 -4.79 -15.20
CA VAL A 272 9.02 -6.24 -15.12
C VAL A 272 8.68 -6.94 -16.44
N GLN A 273 7.56 -6.60 -17.09
CA GLN A 273 7.21 -7.14 -18.40
C GLN A 273 8.26 -6.80 -19.46
N LYS A 274 8.73 -5.54 -19.48
CA LYS A 274 9.79 -5.10 -20.39
C LYS A 274 11.11 -5.86 -20.16
N GLU A 275 11.52 -6.01 -18.91
CA GLU A 275 12.73 -6.79 -18.55
C GLU A 275 12.60 -8.26 -18.96
N ARG A 276 11.42 -8.87 -18.80
CA ARG A 276 11.15 -10.25 -19.26
C ARG A 276 11.24 -10.36 -20.78
N GLN A 277 10.72 -9.39 -21.52
CA GLN A 277 10.79 -9.37 -22.98
C GLN A 277 12.23 -9.21 -23.50
N GLU A 278 12.98 -8.25 -22.96
CA GLU A 278 14.39 -8.03 -23.32
C GLU A 278 15.25 -9.28 -23.04
N ASN A 279 14.98 -10.00 -21.95
CA ASN A 279 15.66 -11.25 -21.63
C ASN A 279 15.33 -12.38 -22.61
N LYS A 280 14.07 -12.50 -23.07
CA LYS A 280 13.68 -13.48 -24.11
C LYS A 280 14.38 -13.18 -25.44
N GLU A 281 14.50 -11.91 -25.83
CA GLU A 281 15.17 -11.49 -27.07
C GLU A 281 16.69 -11.72 -27.03
N ASN A 282 17.32 -11.60 -25.86
CA ASN A 282 18.76 -11.82 -25.69
C ASN A 282 19.18 -13.29 -25.56
N HIS A 283 18.30 -14.17 -25.06
CA HIS A 283 18.57 -15.63 -24.95
C HIS A 283 18.09 -16.43 -26.18
N GLY A 284 17.45 -15.76 -27.15
CA GLY A 284 17.07 -16.31 -28.45
C GLY A 284 18.09 -16.07 -29.58
N LYS A 285 19.29 -15.58 -29.26
CA LYS A 285 20.46 -15.46 -30.16
C LYS A 285 21.54 -16.44 -29.73
#